data_AF-A0A920U0Y8-F1
#
_entry.id   AF-A0A920U0Y8-F1
#
_cell.length_a   1.000
_cell.length_b   1.000
_cell.length_c   1.000
_cell.angle_alpha   90.00
_cell.angle_beta   90.00
_cell.angle_gamma   90.00
#
_symmetry.space_group_name_H-M   'P 1'
#
loop_
_entity.id
_entity.type
_entity.pdbx_description
1 polymer ?
#
loop_
_entity_poly.entity_id
_entity_poly.type
_entity_poly.pdbx_seq_one_letter_code
_entity_poly.pdbx_strand_id
1 'polypeptide(L)'
;MTIQPLGFSIGDWTPPIRPPAEPMIGQYCRLERLDPERDGRSLFDAYALDTKGRNWTYLPQGPFENYPDFLNWLSAMAKLDDPFFFTIIDAASQTGVGVASYLRITPPAGSIEVGHIHYSPLLQRKPAATEAMYLMMKQALNSAIGATSGNAMRSIPHPGSRLRDWVCLMKASSVRPQSTNNATVTRPGMLP
;
A
#
# COMPACT_ATOMS: atom_id res chain seq x y z
N MET A 1 11.97 37.58 -8.21
CA MET A 1 10.69 36.86 -7.98
C MET A 1 10.85 36.07 -6.68
N THR A 2 10.32 36.57 -5.58
CA THR A 2 10.27 35.83 -4.31
C THR A 2 9.09 34.87 -4.37
N ILE A 3 9.35 33.57 -4.24
CA ILE A 3 8.33 32.53 -4.28
C ILE A 3 7.44 32.71 -3.04
N GLN A 4 6.12 32.84 -3.25
CA GLN A 4 5.15 32.83 -2.16
C GLN A 4 5.11 31.42 -1.55
N PRO A 5 5.45 31.23 -0.26
CA PRO A 5 5.40 29.91 0.35
C PRO A 5 3.95 29.41 0.44
N LEU A 6 3.71 28.19 -0.03
CA LEU A 6 2.46 27.46 0.13
C LEU A 6 2.65 26.36 1.18
N GLY A 7 2.03 26.53 2.34
CA GLY A 7 2.10 25.55 3.44
C GLY A 7 3.42 25.55 4.21
N PHE A 8 3.59 24.57 5.09
CA PHE A 8 4.79 24.38 5.88
C PHE A 8 5.85 23.62 5.08
N SER A 9 7.11 24.03 5.19
CA SER A 9 8.22 23.27 4.60
C SER A 9 8.33 21.90 5.27
N ILE A 10 8.49 20.85 4.45
CA ILE A 10 8.83 19.51 4.92
C ILE A 10 10.36 19.43 4.88
N GLY A 11 11.00 19.74 6.01
CA GLY A 11 12.45 19.58 6.17
C GLY A 11 12.85 18.10 6.13
N ASP A 12 14.03 17.81 5.59
CA ASP A 12 14.66 16.48 5.58
C ASP A 12 13.84 15.37 4.90
N TRP A 13 13.08 15.71 3.86
CA TRP A 13 12.35 14.75 3.05
C TRP A 13 13.29 13.68 2.47
N THR A 14 13.01 12.42 2.81
CA THR A 14 13.69 11.25 2.24
C THR A 14 12.67 10.43 1.45
N PRO A 15 12.95 10.12 0.17
CA PRO A 15 12.06 9.29 -0.62
C PRO A 15 11.76 7.94 0.07
N PRO A 16 10.49 7.55 0.23
CA PRO A 16 10.11 6.25 0.80
C PRO A 16 10.62 5.09 -0.06
N ILE A 17 10.77 3.92 0.56
CA ILE A 17 11.09 2.69 -0.19
C ILE A 17 9.82 2.23 -0.93
N ARG A 18 9.99 1.72 -2.15
CA ARG A 18 8.91 1.05 -2.89
C ARG A 18 8.32 -0.10 -2.04
N PRO A 19 6.99 -0.25 -1.93
CA PRO A 19 6.40 -1.38 -1.22
C PRO A 19 6.92 -2.72 -1.75
N PRO A 20 7.31 -3.64 -0.85
CA PRO A 20 7.95 -4.90 -1.22
C PRO A 20 6.99 -5.87 -1.91
N ALA A 21 7.58 -6.97 -2.39
CA ALA A 21 6.85 -8.01 -3.08
C ALA A 21 5.99 -8.94 -2.20
N GLU A 22 6.06 -8.73 -0.89
CA GLU A 22 5.74 -9.76 0.10
C GLU A 22 4.22 -9.93 0.32
N PRO A 23 3.80 -11.14 0.72
CA PRO A 23 2.42 -11.39 1.13
C PRO A 23 1.99 -10.48 2.28
N MET A 24 0.79 -9.91 2.17
CA MET A 24 0.15 -9.14 3.25
C MET A 24 -0.91 -10.01 3.90
N ILE A 25 -0.71 -10.37 5.17
CA ILE A 25 -1.58 -11.32 5.89
C ILE A 25 -2.52 -10.56 6.83
N GLY A 26 -3.83 -10.75 6.64
CA GLY A 26 -4.90 -10.25 7.50
C GLY A 26 -5.69 -11.36 8.19
N GLN A 27 -6.81 -10.98 8.81
CA GLN A 27 -7.73 -11.89 9.48
C GLN A 27 -8.77 -12.50 8.52
N TYR A 28 -9.29 -11.72 7.58
CA TYR A 28 -10.35 -12.10 6.65
C TYR A 28 -9.81 -12.42 5.25
N CYS A 29 -8.67 -11.86 4.89
CA CYS A 29 -8.01 -12.13 3.63
C CYS A 29 -6.48 -12.04 3.77
N ARG A 30 -5.81 -12.52 2.73
CA ARG A 30 -4.41 -12.17 2.46
C ARG A 30 -4.27 -11.69 1.03
N LEU A 31 -3.22 -10.91 0.78
CA LEU A 31 -2.86 -10.47 -0.56
C LEU A 31 -1.52 -11.08 -0.90
N GLU A 32 -1.48 -11.79 -2.02
CA GLU A 32 -0.28 -12.39 -2.56
C GLU A 32 -0.05 -11.89 -3.98
N ARG A 33 1.21 -11.90 -4.43
CA ARG A 33 1.52 -11.54 -5.80
C ARG A 33 0.67 -12.33 -6.77
N LEU A 34 0.14 -11.63 -7.77
CA LEU A 34 -0.69 -12.25 -8.77
C LEU A 34 0.12 -13.36 -9.46
N ASP A 35 -0.36 -14.58 -9.33
CA ASP A 35 0.21 -15.77 -9.95
C ASP A 35 -0.89 -16.37 -10.85
N PRO A 36 -0.76 -16.29 -12.18
CA PRO A 36 -1.78 -16.78 -13.10
C PRO A 36 -2.05 -18.29 -12.97
N GLU A 37 -1.03 -19.09 -12.65
CA GLU A 37 -1.17 -20.54 -12.53
C GLU A 37 -1.93 -20.90 -11.26
N ARG A 38 -1.61 -20.24 -10.15
CA ARG A 38 -2.28 -20.44 -8.86
C ARG A 38 -3.69 -19.85 -8.82
N ASP A 39 -3.85 -18.62 -9.32
CA ASP A 39 -5.02 -17.80 -9.04
C ASP A 39 -6.04 -17.83 -10.18
N GLY A 40 -5.59 -18.06 -11.42
CA GLY A 40 -6.35 -17.80 -12.64
C GLY A 40 -7.72 -18.48 -12.64
N ARG A 41 -7.77 -19.77 -12.33
CA ARG A 41 -9.04 -20.51 -12.34
C ARG A 41 -10.02 -19.96 -11.30
N SER A 42 -9.55 -19.74 -10.08
CA SER A 42 -10.39 -19.25 -8.99
C SER A 42 -10.94 -17.84 -9.25
N LEU A 43 -10.11 -16.95 -9.82
CA LEU A 43 -10.52 -15.61 -10.20
C LEU A 43 -11.54 -15.63 -11.34
N PHE A 44 -11.32 -16.44 -12.37
CA PHE A 44 -12.25 -16.60 -13.48
C PHE A 44 -13.62 -17.07 -13.00
N ASP A 45 -13.64 -18.15 -12.21
CA ASP A 45 -14.88 -18.71 -11.66
C ASP A 45 -15.58 -17.71 -10.72
N ALA A 46 -14.83 -16.95 -9.91
CA ALA A 46 -15.37 -15.92 -9.03
C ALA A 46 -16.00 -14.75 -9.81
N TYR A 47 -15.36 -14.27 -10.88
CA TYR A 47 -15.90 -13.19 -11.70
C TYR A 47 -17.13 -13.62 -12.53
N ALA A 48 -17.19 -14.89 -12.95
CA ALA A 48 -18.34 -15.43 -13.68
C ALA A 48 -19.65 -15.41 -12.87
N LEU A 49 -19.58 -15.27 -11.54
CA LEU A 49 -20.76 -15.12 -10.69
C LEU A 49 -21.52 -13.80 -10.95
N ASP A 50 -20.87 -12.79 -11.55
CA ASP A 50 -21.57 -11.60 -12.03
C ASP A 50 -22.19 -11.86 -13.41
N THR A 51 -23.35 -12.52 -13.40
CA THR A 51 -24.10 -12.89 -14.61
C THR A 51 -24.58 -11.70 -15.44
N LYS A 52 -24.53 -10.48 -14.90
CA LYS A 52 -24.91 -9.26 -15.62
C LYS A 52 -23.72 -8.46 -16.15
N GLY A 53 -22.48 -8.90 -15.91
CA GLY A 53 -21.25 -8.26 -16.39
C GLY A 53 -21.02 -6.83 -15.88
N ARG A 54 -21.70 -6.41 -14.80
CA ARG A 54 -21.63 -5.06 -14.24
C ARG A 54 -20.29 -4.75 -13.58
N ASN A 55 -19.56 -5.77 -13.14
CA ASN A 55 -18.24 -5.61 -12.52
C ASN A 55 -17.20 -5.07 -13.50
N TRP A 56 -17.42 -5.24 -14.80
CA TRP A 56 -16.51 -4.79 -15.85
C TRP A 56 -16.85 -3.40 -16.38
N THR A 57 -18.01 -2.82 -16.03
CA THR A 57 -18.51 -1.55 -16.61
C THR A 57 -17.53 -0.38 -16.53
N TYR A 58 -16.68 -0.33 -15.52
CA TYR A 58 -15.69 0.73 -15.32
C TYR A 58 -14.24 0.25 -15.39
N LEU A 59 -14.02 -1.00 -15.81
CA LEU A 59 -12.69 -1.55 -16.00
C LEU A 59 -12.26 -1.39 -17.46
N PRO A 60 -10.97 -1.13 -17.72
CA PRO A 60 -10.49 -0.91 -19.10
C PRO A 60 -10.38 -2.21 -19.91
N GLN A 61 -10.59 -3.37 -19.30
CA GLN A 61 -10.58 -4.69 -19.94
C GLN A 61 -11.76 -5.53 -19.48
N GLY A 62 -12.00 -6.63 -20.20
CA GLY A 62 -13.10 -7.57 -19.96
C GLY A 62 -14.45 -7.07 -20.49
N PRO A 63 -15.53 -7.85 -20.25
CA PRO A 63 -15.53 -9.19 -19.68
C PRO A 63 -14.82 -10.23 -20.57
N PHE A 64 -14.51 -11.40 -20.00
CA PHE A 64 -13.93 -12.52 -20.74
C PHE A 64 -14.92 -13.66 -20.84
N GLU A 65 -15.16 -14.18 -22.05
CA GLU A 65 -16.11 -15.26 -22.29
C GLU A 65 -15.54 -16.64 -21.93
N ASN A 66 -14.23 -16.81 -22.06
CA ASN A 66 -13.57 -18.09 -21.86
C ASN A 66 -12.29 -17.95 -21.02
N TYR A 67 -11.91 -19.07 -20.40
CA TYR A 67 -10.76 -19.14 -19.51
C TYR A 67 -9.42 -18.87 -20.20
N PRO A 68 -9.12 -19.40 -21.40
CA PRO A 68 -7.87 -19.10 -22.11
C PRO A 68 -7.62 -17.60 -22.32
N ASP A 69 -8.62 -16.84 -22.76
CA ASP A 69 -8.48 -15.40 -22.99
C ASP A 69 -8.26 -14.64 -21.68
N PHE A 70 -9.00 -15.02 -20.63
CA PHE A 70 -8.80 -14.48 -19.29
C PHE A 70 -7.39 -14.76 -18.76
N LEU A 71 -6.92 -16.00 -18.90
CA LEU A 71 -5.59 -16.41 -18.42
C LEU A 71 -4.47 -15.69 -19.18
N ASN A 72 -4.63 -15.49 -20.49
CA ASN A 72 -3.69 -14.71 -21.30
C ASN A 72 -3.59 -13.26 -20.80
N TRP A 73 -4.73 -12.61 -20.55
CA TRP A 73 -4.76 -11.27 -19.97
C TRP A 73 -4.13 -11.23 -18.56
N LEU A 74 -4.50 -12.17 -17.69
CA LEU A 74 -4.00 -12.25 -16.32
C LEU A 74 -2.47 -12.45 -16.31
N SER A 75 -1.96 -13.29 -17.21
CA SER A 75 -0.53 -13.55 -17.39
C SER A 75 0.24 -12.33 -17.88
N ALA A 76 -0.39 -11.46 -18.66
CA ALA A 76 0.22 -10.19 -19.04
C ALA A 76 0.28 -9.23 -17.84
N MET A 77 -0.77 -9.17 -17.02
CA MET A 77 -0.83 -8.31 -15.82
C MET A 77 0.18 -8.76 -14.74
N ALA A 78 0.38 -10.05 -14.56
CA ALA A 78 1.32 -10.61 -13.58
C ALA A 78 2.79 -10.24 -13.85
N LYS A 79 3.14 -9.85 -15.08
CA LYS A 79 4.50 -9.46 -15.49
C LYS A 79 4.82 -7.99 -15.27
N LEU A 80 3.81 -7.18 -14.92
CA LEU A 80 3.98 -5.74 -14.78
C LEU A 80 4.55 -5.38 -13.41
N ASP A 81 5.50 -4.46 -13.42
CA ASP A 81 6.03 -3.85 -12.20
C ASP A 81 5.26 -2.58 -11.80
N ASP A 82 4.64 -1.87 -12.74
CA ASP A 82 3.77 -0.72 -12.46
C ASP A 82 2.73 -0.60 -13.60
N PRO A 83 1.45 -0.94 -13.38
CA PRO A 83 0.86 -1.46 -12.14
C PRO A 83 1.45 -2.82 -11.73
N PHE A 84 1.67 -3.05 -10.44
CA PHE A 84 1.99 -4.40 -9.94
C PHE A 84 0.79 -4.94 -9.14
N PHE A 85 0.38 -6.16 -9.48
CA PHE A 85 -0.86 -6.77 -9.00
C PHE A 85 -0.69 -7.75 -7.82
N PHE A 86 -1.72 -7.78 -6.99
CA PHE A 86 -1.99 -8.82 -6.02
C PHE A 86 -3.33 -9.51 -6.30
N THR A 87 -3.38 -10.79 -5.97
CA THR A 87 -4.61 -11.53 -5.76
C THR A 87 -5.05 -11.37 -4.31
N ILE A 88 -6.33 -11.08 -4.10
CA ILE A 88 -6.99 -11.09 -2.79
C ILE A 88 -7.54 -12.48 -2.58
N ILE A 89 -6.98 -13.21 -1.62
CA ILE A 89 -7.36 -14.57 -1.29
C ILE A 89 -8.20 -14.54 -0.01
N ASP A 90 -9.43 -15.05 -0.09
CA ASP A 90 -10.34 -15.14 1.05
C ASP A 90 -9.80 -16.16 2.06
N ALA A 91 -9.77 -15.79 3.35
CA ALA A 91 -9.20 -16.64 4.38
C ALA A 91 -10.07 -17.87 4.71
N ALA A 92 -11.39 -17.80 4.49
CA ALA A 92 -12.29 -18.90 4.77
C ALA A 92 -12.28 -19.95 3.65
N SER A 93 -12.37 -19.52 2.38
CA SER A 93 -12.38 -20.44 1.25
C SER A 93 -11.01 -20.79 0.70
N GLN A 94 -9.97 -20.00 1.03
CA GLN A 94 -8.62 -20.15 0.47
C GLN A 94 -8.56 -20.01 -1.06
N THR A 95 -9.47 -19.23 -1.65
CA THR A 95 -9.55 -19.00 -3.10
C THR A 95 -9.35 -17.53 -3.46
N GLY A 96 -8.82 -17.27 -4.66
CA GLY A 96 -8.73 -15.92 -5.21
C GLY A 96 -10.13 -15.36 -5.49
N VAL A 97 -10.46 -14.22 -4.89
CA VAL A 97 -11.79 -13.60 -4.97
C VAL A 97 -11.77 -12.17 -5.51
N GLY A 98 -10.60 -11.67 -5.90
CA GLY A 98 -10.45 -10.37 -6.52
C GLY A 98 -8.98 -10.02 -6.73
N VAL A 99 -8.74 -8.90 -7.39
CA VAL A 99 -7.38 -8.33 -7.55
C VAL A 99 -7.36 -6.86 -7.17
N ALA A 100 -6.18 -6.38 -6.80
CA ALA A 100 -5.85 -4.97 -6.67
C ALA A 100 -4.37 -4.76 -6.97
N SER A 101 -3.98 -3.56 -7.38
CA SER A 101 -2.60 -3.23 -7.73
C SER A 101 -2.12 -1.98 -7.02
N TYR A 102 -0.80 -1.88 -6.84
CA TYR A 102 -0.17 -0.57 -6.72
C TYR A 102 0.25 -0.08 -8.10
N LEU A 103 0.13 1.23 -8.32
CA LEU A 103 0.54 1.86 -9.57
C LEU A 103 0.96 3.31 -9.37
N ARG A 104 1.57 3.90 -10.41
CA ARG A 104 2.10 5.27 -10.41
C ARG A 104 3.05 5.52 -9.25
N ILE A 105 3.92 4.55 -8.97
CA ILE A 105 4.80 4.59 -7.80
C ILE A 105 5.89 5.63 -8.03
N THR A 106 5.84 6.73 -7.27
CA THR A 106 6.78 7.86 -7.40
C THR A 106 7.45 8.16 -6.05
N PRO A 107 8.50 7.42 -5.68
CA PRO A 107 9.20 7.61 -4.41
C PRO A 107 9.70 9.05 -4.18
N PRO A 108 10.30 9.76 -5.16
CA PRO A 108 10.75 11.14 -4.92
C PRO A 108 9.63 12.09 -4.44
N ALA A 109 8.39 11.85 -4.88
CA ALA A 109 7.20 12.61 -4.50
C ALA A 109 6.42 11.99 -3.32
N GLY A 110 6.86 10.84 -2.79
CA GLY A 110 6.15 10.14 -1.72
C GLY A 110 4.79 9.60 -2.13
N SER A 111 4.58 9.37 -3.43
CA SER A 111 3.26 9.09 -3.99
C SER A 111 3.16 7.66 -4.52
N ILE A 112 1.99 7.07 -4.32
CA ILE A 112 1.61 5.76 -4.82
C ILE A 112 0.09 5.68 -4.91
N GLU A 113 -0.43 4.98 -5.91
CA GLU A 113 -1.85 4.74 -6.11
C GLU A 113 -2.19 3.27 -5.79
N VAL A 114 -3.40 3.04 -5.26
CA VAL A 114 -4.04 1.71 -5.28
C VAL A 114 -5.14 1.75 -6.34
N GLY A 115 -5.06 0.85 -7.32
CA GLY A 115 -5.95 0.85 -8.47
C GLY A 115 -6.06 -0.51 -9.14
N HIS A 116 -6.71 -0.55 -10.30
CA HIS A 116 -7.16 -1.81 -10.93
C HIS A 116 -7.85 -2.75 -9.94
N ILE A 117 -8.69 -2.17 -9.07
CA ILE A 117 -9.44 -2.91 -8.06
C ILE A 117 -10.58 -3.64 -8.78
N HIS A 118 -10.56 -4.96 -8.77
CA HIS A 118 -11.64 -5.77 -9.30
C HIS A 118 -12.06 -6.82 -8.27
N TYR A 119 -13.19 -6.56 -7.61
CA TYR A 119 -13.77 -7.45 -6.61
C TYR A 119 -14.86 -8.31 -7.25
N SER A 120 -14.75 -9.63 -7.11
CA SER A 120 -15.83 -10.54 -7.48
C SER A 120 -17.04 -10.38 -6.53
N PRO A 121 -18.22 -10.91 -6.89
CA PRO A 121 -19.36 -10.98 -5.97
C PRO A 121 -19.04 -11.71 -4.66
N LEU A 122 -18.03 -12.58 -4.63
CA LEU A 122 -17.57 -13.25 -3.41
C LEU A 122 -16.86 -12.30 -2.44
N LEU A 123 -16.34 -11.17 -2.91
CA LEU A 123 -15.59 -10.21 -2.08
C LEU A 123 -16.37 -8.93 -1.79
N GLN A 124 -17.22 -8.50 -2.74
CA GLN A 124 -17.97 -7.25 -2.63
C GLN A 124 -18.79 -7.17 -1.33
N ARG A 125 -18.70 -6.02 -0.65
CA ARG A 125 -19.43 -5.71 0.58
C ARG A 125 -19.15 -6.68 1.75
N LYS A 126 -17.97 -7.30 1.78
CA LYS A 126 -17.49 -8.13 2.90
C LYS A 126 -16.35 -7.46 3.66
N PRO A 127 -16.11 -7.83 4.94
CA PRO A 127 -14.96 -7.34 5.72
C PRO A 127 -13.61 -7.54 5.00
N ALA A 128 -13.43 -8.67 4.30
CA ALA A 128 -12.24 -8.96 3.50
C ALA A 128 -11.92 -7.86 2.46
N ALA A 129 -12.93 -7.25 1.84
CA ALA A 129 -12.72 -6.18 0.86
C ALA A 129 -12.13 -4.92 1.49
N THR A 130 -12.62 -4.57 2.68
CA THR A 130 -12.10 -3.43 3.46
C THR A 130 -10.72 -3.74 4.01
N GLU A 131 -10.53 -4.96 4.52
CA GLU A 131 -9.23 -5.39 5.05
C GLU A 131 -8.15 -5.41 3.96
N ALA A 132 -8.47 -5.81 2.73
CA ALA A 132 -7.52 -5.78 1.63
C ALA A 132 -6.97 -4.37 1.38
N MET A 133 -7.84 -3.36 1.35
CA MET A 133 -7.43 -1.96 1.21
C MET A 133 -6.65 -1.46 2.43
N TYR A 134 -7.04 -1.88 3.64
CA TYR A 134 -6.30 -1.56 4.86
C TYR A 134 -4.88 -2.13 4.84
N LEU A 135 -4.70 -3.39 4.42
CA LEU A 135 -3.39 -4.04 4.33
C LEU A 135 -2.48 -3.33 3.34
N MET A 136 -3.00 -2.96 2.16
CA MET A 136 -2.25 -2.18 1.19
C MET A 136 -1.86 -0.81 1.74
N MET A 137 -2.82 -0.06 2.30
CA MET A 137 -2.51 1.23 2.93
C MET A 137 -1.44 1.11 4.03
N LYS A 138 -1.56 0.08 4.90
CA LYS A 138 -0.58 -0.20 5.95
C LYS A 138 0.81 -0.47 5.39
N GLN A 139 0.92 -1.28 4.34
CA GLN A 139 2.20 -1.60 3.70
C GLN A 139 2.83 -0.35 3.06
N ALA A 140 2.05 0.44 2.32
CA ALA A 140 2.53 1.68 1.70
C ALA A 140 3.07 2.69 2.72
N LEU A 141 2.34 2.89 3.83
CA LEU A 141 2.76 3.81 4.90
C LEU A 141 3.94 3.27 5.70
N ASN A 142 4.00 1.96 5.97
CA ASN A 142 5.14 1.36 6.65
C ASN A 142 6.43 1.45 5.82
N SER A 143 6.33 1.22 4.50
CA SER A 143 7.46 1.41 3.59
C SER A 143 7.91 2.86 3.50
N ALA A 144 7.05 3.82 3.86
CA ALA A 144 7.37 5.24 3.86
C ALA A 144 8.13 5.74 5.10
N ILE A 145 8.02 5.03 6.22
CA ILE A 145 8.70 5.42 7.48
C ILE A 145 10.19 5.00 7.46
N GLY A 146 10.61 4.24 6.45
CA GLY A 146 11.96 3.70 6.35
C GLY A 146 12.16 2.58 7.38
N ALA A 147 12.77 1.48 6.96
CA ALA A 147 13.29 0.45 7.85
C ALA A 147 14.46 1.04 8.67
N THR A 148 14.17 1.93 9.61
CA THR A 148 15.12 2.34 10.64
C THR A 148 15.21 1.21 11.65
N SER A 149 16.18 0.34 11.41
CA SER A 149 16.71 -0.67 12.34
C SER A 149 15.77 -1.82 12.69
N GLY A 150 16.23 -3.04 12.37
CA GLY A 150 15.64 -4.25 12.92
C GLY A 150 15.54 -4.21 14.44
N ASN A 151 14.53 -4.92 14.96
CA ASN A 151 14.33 -5.25 16.38
C ASN A 151 13.41 -4.34 17.23
N ALA A 152 12.42 -3.67 16.64
CA ALA A 152 11.38 -2.98 17.42
C ALA A 152 9.96 -3.22 16.88
N MET A 153 9.56 -4.48 16.68
CA MET A 153 8.15 -4.81 16.41
C MET A 153 7.76 -6.14 17.08
N ARG A 154 8.06 -6.28 18.38
CA ARG A 154 7.47 -7.31 19.25
C ARG A 154 6.61 -6.64 20.33
N SER A 155 5.52 -6.01 19.91
CA SER A 155 4.33 -5.78 20.74
C SER A 155 3.25 -5.08 19.91
N ILE A 156 2.43 -5.86 19.20
CA ILE A 156 1.16 -5.35 18.67
C ILE A 156 0.10 -5.56 19.76
N PRO A 157 -0.68 -4.54 20.17
CA PRO A 157 -1.71 -4.72 21.19
C PRO A 157 -2.90 -5.56 20.69
N HIS A 158 -3.54 -6.23 21.64
CA HIS A 158 -4.70 -7.12 21.47
C HIS A 158 -5.93 -6.47 20.80
N PRO A 159 -6.86 -7.30 20.27
CA PRO A 159 -8.05 -6.82 19.58
C PRO A 159 -8.97 -6.08 20.54
N GLY A 160 -9.04 -4.75 20.42
CA GLY A 160 -9.90 -3.90 21.25
C GLY A 160 -9.51 -2.41 21.34
N SER A 161 -8.33 -2.00 20.89
CA SER A 161 -7.92 -0.58 20.94
C SER A 161 -8.68 0.28 19.92
N ARG A 162 -9.14 1.46 20.33
CA ARG A 162 -9.91 2.39 19.47
C ARG A 162 -8.95 3.21 18.59
N LEU A 163 -9.41 3.61 17.40
CA LEU A 163 -8.67 4.44 16.43
C LEU A 163 -8.01 5.72 17.01
N ARG A 164 -8.49 6.25 18.13
CA ARG A 164 -7.94 7.45 18.77
C ARG A 164 -6.61 7.19 19.49
N ASP A 165 -6.39 5.97 19.95
CA ASP A 165 -5.19 5.58 20.69
C ASP A 165 -3.95 5.60 19.77
N TRP A 166 -4.16 5.49 18.46
CA TRP A 166 -3.14 5.54 17.42
C TRP A 166 -2.61 6.94 17.13
N VAL A 167 -3.43 8.00 17.32
CA VAL A 167 -3.04 9.38 17.00
C VAL A 167 -2.06 9.96 18.02
N CYS A 168 -2.10 9.49 19.28
CA CYS A 168 -1.21 10.00 20.34
C CYS A 168 0.23 9.45 20.25
N LEU A 169 0.42 8.23 19.75
CA LEU A 169 1.75 7.61 19.70
C LEU A 169 2.69 8.20 18.63
N MET A 170 2.15 8.81 17.56
CA MET A 170 2.99 9.42 16.51
C MET A 170 3.61 10.78 16.88
N LYS A 171 3.12 11.46 17.93
CA LYS A 171 3.67 12.76 18.36
C LYS A 171 4.83 12.65 19.36
N ALA A 172 5.03 11.49 19.99
CA ALA A 172 6.00 11.34 21.08
C ALA A 172 7.40 10.94 20.62
N SER A 173 7.57 10.36 19.42
CA SER A 173 8.84 9.79 18.96
C SER A 173 9.74 10.75 18.17
N SER A 174 9.30 11.97 17.86
CA SER A 174 10.07 12.94 17.06
C SER A 174 10.75 14.06 17.86
N VAL A 175 10.65 14.09 19.19
CA VAL A 175 11.35 15.09 20.01
C VAL A 175 12.58 14.46 20.67
N ARG A 176 13.73 14.56 20.01
CA ARG A 176 15.03 14.49 20.70
C ARG A 176 15.41 15.89 21.17
N PRO A 177 15.84 16.09 22.43
CA PRO A 177 16.37 17.38 22.87
C PRO A 177 17.71 17.63 22.18
N GLN A 178 17.82 18.74 21.44
CA GLN A 178 19.09 19.19 20.88
C GLN A 178 19.98 19.71 22.02
N SER A 179 21.21 19.19 22.11
CA SER A 179 22.26 19.74 22.95
C SER A 179 22.74 21.07 22.36
N THR A 180 22.61 22.16 23.13
CA THR A 180 23.16 23.47 22.78
C THR A 180 24.68 23.45 22.94
N ASN A 181 25.42 23.58 21.84
CA ASN A 181 26.84 23.94 21.86
C ASN A 181 26.98 25.38 21.37
N ASN A 182 27.23 26.30 22.31
CA ASN A 182 27.55 27.69 22.02
C ASN A 182 29.02 27.79 21.58
N ALA A 183 29.27 28.19 20.32
CA ALA A 183 30.58 28.63 19.87
C ALA A 183 30.55 30.16 19.69
N THR A 184 31.27 30.87 20.56
CA THR A 184 31.46 32.32 20.53
C THR A 184 32.41 32.70 19.39
N VAL A 185 31.96 33.54 18.45
CA VAL A 185 32.82 34.14 17.41
C VAL A 185 33.37 35.47 17.94
N THR A 186 34.68 35.52 18.21
CA THR A 186 35.42 36.77 18.49
C THR A 186 35.88 37.44 17.20
N ARG A 187 35.62 38.76 17.07
CA ARG A 187 36.10 39.62 15.98
C ARG A 187 37.63 39.87 16.10
N PRO A 188 38.37 40.04 14.98
CA PRO A 188 39.77 40.45 15.04
C PRO A 188 39.89 41.94 15.39
N GLY A 189 40.81 42.25 16.29
CA GLY A 189 41.07 43.59 16.82
C GLY A 189 41.78 44.52 15.84
N MET A 190 41.50 45.80 16.03
CA MET A 190 42.17 46.95 15.40
C MET A 190 42.97 47.66 16.51
N LEU A 191 44.26 47.90 16.26
CA LEU A 191 45.16 48.70 17.11
C LEU A 191 46.24 49.32 16.21
N PRO A 192 46.89 50.41 16.66
CA PRO A 192 46.34 51.69 17.11
C PRO A 192 46.55 52.81 16.08
#